data_AF-A0A2S8IH55-F1
#
_entry.id   AF-A0A2S8IH55-F1
#
_cell.length_a   1.000
_cell.length_b   1.000
_cell.length_c   1.000
_cell.angle_alpha   90.00
_cell.angle_beta   90.00
_cell.angle_gamma   90.00
#
_symmetry.space_group_name_H-M   'P 1'
#
loop_
_entity.id
_entity.type
_entity.pdbx_description
1 polymer ?
#
loop_
_entity_poly.entity_id
_entity_poly.type
_entity_poly.pdbx_seq_one_letter_code
_entity_poly.pdbx_strand_id
1 'polypeptide(L)'
;MQHYFILNDQHEPVEVDLETFCKHRDRDIGDTTVALNTRVWTTFHGVTNHSDPPVEPYFVHYVFEPGHLYRTVDTYGYDNAVARHGRIVEWLTKRAERRRQRAAAVKAL
;
A
#
# COMPACT_ATOMS: atom_id res chain seq x y z
N MET A 1 -11.78 -16.89 -15.65
CA MET A 1 -10.43 -16.57 -16.17
C MET A 1 -9.83 -15.50 -15.27
N GLN A 2 -8.51 -15.42 -15.12
CA GLN A 2 -7.84 -14.40 -14.32
C GLN A 2 -6.98 -13.57 -15.26
N HIS A 3 -6.99 -12.26 -15.05
CA HIS A 3 -6.20 -11.31 -15.84
C HIS A 3 -5.06 -10.79 -14.99
N TYR A 4 -3.91 -10.58 -15.61
CA TYR A 4 -2.67 -10.16 -14.96
C TYR A 4 -2.23 -8.81 -15.51
N PHE A 5 -1.84 -7.91 -14.63
CA PHE A 5 -1.46 -6.54 -14.97
C PHE A 5 -0.12 -6.20 -14.35
N ILE A 6 0.67 -5.42 -15.07
CA ILE A 6 1.83 -4.70 -14.54
C ILE A 6 1.61 -3.20 -14.69
N LEU A 7 2.43 -2.40 -14.00
CA LEU A 7 2.49 -0.96 -14.26
C LEU A 7 3.52 -0.70 -15.36
N ASN A 8 3.15 0.07 -16.39
CA ASN A 8 4.11 0.57 -17.37
C ASN A 8 4.93 1.74 -16.78
N ASP A 9 5.82 2.33 -17.58
CA ASP A 9 6.66 3.46 -17.18
C ASP A 9 5.86 4.74 -16.83
N GLN A 10 4.60 4.82 -17.26
CA GLN A 10 3.65 5.90 -16.94
C GLN A 10 2.77 5.57 -15.72
N HIS A 11 3.02 4.43 -15.06
CA HIS A 11 2.22 3.89 -13.96
C HIS A 11 0.76 3.55 -14.32
N GLU A 12 0.50 3.26 -15.60
CA GLU A 12 -0.79 2.77 -16.06
C GLU A 12 -0.82 1.24 -15.98
N PRO A 13 -1.94 0.62 -15.55
CA PRO A 13 -2.10 -0.82 -15.61
C PRO A 13 -2.16 -1.31 -17.04
N VAL A 14 -1.26 -2.23 -17.41
CA VAL A 14 -1.25 -2.90 -18.72
C VAL A 14 -1.41 -4.39 -18.52
N GLU A 15 -2.37 -4.99 -19.24
CA GLU A 15 -2.61 -6.42 -19.20
C GLU A 15 -1.47 -7.18 -19.88
N VAL A 16 -1.01 -8.26 -19.25
CA VAL A 16 0.10 -9.11 -19.70
C VAL A 16 -0.21 -10.59 -19.47
N ASP A 17 0.58 -11.47 -20.08
CA ASP A 17 0.51 -12.90 -19.76
C ASP A 17 1.08 -13.22 -18.36
N LEU A 18 0.76 -14.43 -17.89
CA LEU A 18 1.21 -14.91 -16.57
C LEU A 18 2.74 -14.96 -16.46
N GLU A 19 3.45 -15.29 -17.54
CA GLU A 19 4.91 -15.41 -17.52
C GLU A 19 5.57 -14.05 -17.26
N THR A 20 5.10 -13.01 -17.96
CA THR A 20 5.54 -11.62 -17.83
C THR A 20 5.19 -11.09 -16.44
N PHE A 21 3.96 -11.33 -15.96
CA PHE A 21 3.54 -10.95 -14.61
C PHE A 21 4.40 -11.57 -13.50
N CYS A 22 4.81 -12.83 -13.65
CA CYS A 22 5.67 -13.53 -12.69
C CYS A 22 7.10 -12.97 -12.66
N LYS A 23 7.61 -12.47 -13.80
CA LYS A 23 8.94 -11.86 -13.91
C LYS A 23 8.99 -10.44 -13.34
N HIS A 24 7.85 -9.75 -13.30
CA HIS A 24 7.75 -8.39 -12.76
C HIS A 24 7.71 -8.41 -11.22
N ARG A 25 8.90 -8.25 -10.62
CA ARG A 25 9.14 -8.37 -9.16
C ARG A 25 8.75 -7.11 -8.38
N ASP A 26 8.90 -5.94 -8.98
CA ASP A 26 8.75 -4.66 -8.29
C ASP A 26 7.31 -4.14 -8.41
N ARG A 27 6.45 -4.64 -7.51
CA ARG A 27 5.07 -4.19 -7.38
C ARG A 27 4.90 -3.10 -6.34
N ASP A 28 6.00 -2.68 -5.75
CA ASP A 28 6.05 -1.73 -4.65
C ASP A 28 5.96 -0.31 -5.20
N ILE A 29 4.93 0.40 -4.81
CA ILE A 29 4.73 1.80 -5.22
C ILE A 29 5.07 2.78 -4.10
N GLY A 30 5.15 2.31 -2.87
CA GLY A 30 5.54 3.14 -1.74
C GLY A 30 5.83 2.33 -0.49
N ASP A 31 6.96 2.61 0.14
CA ASP A 31 7.38 1.99 1.39
C ASP A 31 7.94 3.05 2.34
N THR A 32 7.16 3.42 3.36
CA THR A 32 7.51 4.50 4.28
C THR A 32 7.45 4.02 5.72
N THR A 33 8.61 3.99 6.37
CA THR A 33 8.72 3.80 7.83
C THR A 33 8.64 5.15 8.53
N VAL A 34 7.70 5.32 9.47
CA VAL A 34 7.49 6.59 10.18
C VAL A 34 7.98 6.57 11.63
N ALA A 35 8.11 5.37 12.22
CA ALA A 35 8.69 5.15 13.54
C ALA A 35 9.10 3.67 13.70
N LEU A 36 9.75 3.33 14.81
CA LEU A 36 10.06 1.94 15.12
C LEU A 36 8.80 1.07 15.07
N ASN A 37 8.86 -0.03 14.31
CA ASN A 37 7.74 -0.94 14.07
C ASN A 37 6.46 -0.24 13.55
N THR A 38 6.59 0.92 12.90
CA THR A 38 5.47 1.68 12.32
C THR A 38 5.77 2.06 10.87
N ARG A 39 5.07 1.45 9.92
CA ARG A 39 5.36 1.55 8.48
C ARG A 39 4.07 1.48 7.65
N VAL A 40 4.06 2.14 6.49
CA VAL A 40 3.08 1.89 5.42
C VAL A 40 3.82 1.28 4.24
N TRP A 41 3.34 0.16 3.75
CA TRP A 41 3.78 -0.46 2.51
C TRP A 41 2.61 -0.50 1.54
N THR A 42 2.80 -0.01 0.33
CA THR A 42 1.77 0.04 -0.70
C THR A 42 2.25 -0.69 -1.94
N THR A 43 1.44 -1.63 -2.40
CA THR A 43 1.77 -2.52 -3.50
C THR A 43 0.63 -2.59 -4.50
N PHE A 44 0.97 -2.75 -5.77
CA PHE A 44 0.03 -3.02 -6.85
C PHE A 44 -0.21 -4.54 -6.94
N HIS A 45 -1.46 -4.98 -6.71
CA HIS A 45 -1.73 -6.42 -6.71
C HIS A 45 -1.71 -7.00 -8.13
N GLY A 46 -2.12 -6.20 -9.13
CA GLY A 46 -1.99 -6.54 -10.56
C GLY A 46 -2.79 -7.77 -10.98
N VAL A 47 -3.83 -8.15 -10.24
CA VAL A 47 -4.65 -9.32 -10.53
C VAL A 47 -6.12 -8.97 -10.40
N THR A 48 -6.90 -9.36 -11.40
CA THR A 48 -8.36 -9.16 -11.42
C THR A 48 -9.08 -10.39 -11.97
N ASN A 49 -10.32 -10.58 -11.54
CA ASN A 49 -11.18 -11.66 -12.03
C ASN A 49 -11.78 -11.25 -13.38
N HIS A 50 -12.08 -12.25 -14.22
CA HIS A 50 -12.79 -12.01 -15.46
C HIS A 50 -14.18 -11.45 -15.20
N SER A 51 -14.41 -10.23 -15.68
CA SER A 51 -15.69 -9.55 -15.81
C SER A 51 -15.71 -8.82 -17.15
N ASP A 52 -16.88 -8.40 -17.61
CA ASP A 52 -17.02 -7.59 -18.83
C ASP A 52 -17.67 -6.23 -18.49
N PRO A 53 -16.90 -5.13 -18.42
CA PRO A 53 -15.44 -5.06 -18.61
C PRO A 53 -14.65 -5.66 -17.42
N PRO A 54 -13.36 -6.02 -17.58
CA PRO A 54 -12.52 -6.50 -16.48
C PRO A 54 -12.48 -5.47 -15.35
N VAL A 55 -12.57 -5.93 -14.09
CA VAL A 55 -12.45 -5.02 -12.94
C VAL A 55 -11.05 -4.42 -12.95
N GLU A 56 -10.95 -3.11 -12.74
CA GLU A 56 -9.67 -2.42 -12.65
C GLU A 56 -8.77 -3.08 -11.57
N PRO A 57 -7.49 -3.35 -11.85
CA PRO A 57 -6.59 -3.87 -10.84
C PRO A 57 -6.32 -2.81 -9.77
N TYR A 58 -6.20 -3.24 -8.51
CA TYR A 58 -6.13 -2.33 -7.37
C TYR A 58 -4.77 -2.33 -6.66
N PHE A 59 -4.59 -1.28 -5.87
CA PHE A 59 -3.50 -1.07 -4.93
C PHE A 59 -3.95 -1.44 -3.51
N VAL A 60 -3.02 -2.01 -2.75
CA VAL A 60 -3.24 -2.39 -1.36
C VAL A 60 -2.27 -1.62 -0.47
N HIS A 61 -2.75 -1.08 0.64
CA HIS A 61 -1.88 -0.49 1.67
C HIS A 61 -1.84 -1.40 2.89
N TYR A 62 -0.67 -1.96 3.17
CA TYR A 62 -0.37 -2.64 4.41
C TYR A 62 0.18 -1.63 5.40
N VAL A 63 -0.40 -1.59 6.58
CA VAL A 63 0.04 -0.71 7.65
C VAL A 63 0.47 -1.56 8.83
N PHE A 64 1.70 -1.29 9.25
CA PHE A 64 2.37 -1.93 10.36
C PHE A 64 2.36 -0.95 11.52
N GLU A 65 1.91 -1.41 12.67
CA GLU A 65 2.05 -0.72 13.95
C GLU A 65 2.57 -1.73 14.98
N PRO A 66 3.09 -1.28 16.14
CA PRO A 66 3.53 -2.19 17.19
C PRO A 66 2.42 -3.19 17.57
N GLY A 67 2.69 -4.48 17.32
CA GLY A 67 1.78 -5.60 17.59
C GLY A 67 0.62 -5.77 16.61
N HIS A 68 0.53 -4.97 15.53
CA HIS A 68 -0.60 -5.02 14.60
C HIS A 68 -0.16 -4.88 13.13
N LEU A 69 -0.76 -5.69 12.27
CA LEU A 69 -0.72 -5.53 10.82
C LEU A 69 -2.15 -5.41 10.31
N TYR A 70 -2.44 -4.37 9.55
CA TYR A 70 -3.73 -4.22 8.89
C TYR A 70 -3.55 -3.95 7.40
N ARG A 71 -4.40 -4.60 6.62
CA ARG A 71 -4.62 -4.30 5.21
C ARG A 71 -5.71 -3.25 5.13
N THR A 72 -5.45 -2.10 4.53
CA THR A 72 -6.51 -1.12 4.26
C THR A 72 -7.34 -1.53 3.06
N VAL A 73 -8.48 -0.86 2.89
CA VAL A 73 -9.34 -0.93 1.71
C VAL A 73 -8.56 -0.73 0.41
N ASP A 74 -9.04 -1.35 -0.65
CA ASP A 74 -8.47 -1.28 -2.00
C ASP A 74 -8.54 0.15 -2.54
N THR A 75 -7.53 0.55 -3.32
CA THR A 75 -7.48 1.85 -4.01
C THR A 75 -7.30 1.62 -5.50
N TYR A 76 -7.98 2.41 -6.33
CA TYR A 76 -7.93 2.34 -7.80
C TYR A 76 -7.28 3.60 -8.36
N GLY A 77 -6.54 3.46 -9.46
CA GLY A 77 -5.65 4.49 -10.00
C GLY A 77 -4.39 4.74 -9.17
N TYR A 78 -3.25 4.87 -9.88
CA TYR A 78 -1.93 5.05 -9.27
C TYR A 78 -1.85 6.33 -8.43
N ASP A 79 -2.26 7.48 -8.97
CA ASP A 79 -2.20 8.77 -8.26
C ASP A 79 -3.04 8.78 -6.98
N ASN A 80 -4.21 8.13 -7.02
CA ASN A 80 -5.05 7.98 -5.83
C ASN A 80 -4.38 7.11 -4.77
N ALA A 81 -3.70 6.03 -5.18
CA ALA A 81 -2.95 5.18 -4.28
C ALA A 81 -1.78 5.93 -3.65
N VAL A 82 -1.02 6.71 -4.42
CA VAL A 82 0.06 7.58 -3.91
C VAL A 82 -0.48 8.62 -2.93
N ALA A 83 -1.55 9.34 -3.30
CA ALA A 83 -2.16 10.34 -2.43
C ALA A 83 -2.69 9.71 -1.12
N ARG A 84 -3.26 8.51 -1.20
CA ARG A 84 -3.72 7.77 -0.02
C ARG A 84 -2.56 7.30 0.85
N HIS A 85 -1.48 6.79 0.25
CA HIS A 85 -0.25 6.44 0.97
C HIS A 85 0.23 7.63 1.81
N GLY A 86 0.33 8.82 1.19
CA GLY A 86 0.71 10.06 1.89
C GLY A 86 -0.19 10.40 3.08
N ARG A 87 -1.51 10.29 2.92
CA ARG A 87 -2.46 10.51 4.03
C ARG A 87 -2.29 9.52 5.19
N ILE A 88 -2.03 8.24 4.88
CA ILE A 88 -1.78 7.22 5.92
C ILE A 88 -0.47 7.53 6.64
N VAL A 89 0.59 7.89 5.91
CA VAL A 89 1.89 8.29 6.47
C VAL A 89 1.73 9.46 7.44
N GLU A 90 1.00 10.51 7.04
CA GLU A 90 0.75 11.68 7.88
C GLU A 90 -0.01 11.29 9.16
N TRP A 91 -1.07 10.49 9.00
CA TRP A 91 -1.86 10.00 10.13
C TRP A 91 -1.05 9.15 11.11
N LEU A 92 -0.23 8.22 10.61
CA LEU A 92 0.64 7.39 11.45
C LEU A 92 1.72 8.20 12.14
N THR A 93 2.30 9.21 11.46
CA THR A 93 3.29 10.11 12.06
C THR A 93 2.69 10.83 13.28
N LYS A 94 1.51 11.43 13.11
CA LYS A 94 0.77 12.08 14.22
C LYS A 94 0.41 11.10 15.34
N ARG A 95 0.14 9.83 15.00
CA ARG A 95 -0.21 8.78 15.97
C ARG A 95 1.02 8.29 16.74
N ALA A 96 2.14 8.06 16.07
CA ALA A 96 3.41 7.67 16.67
C ALA A 96 3.90 8.74 17.64
N GLU A 97 3.79 10.02 17.26
CA GLU A 97 4.16 11.13 18.14
C GLU A 97 3.32 11.16 19.43
N ARG A 98 2.01 10.99 19.31
CA ARG A 98 1.13 10.88 20.49
C ARG A 98 1.49 9.70 21.39
N ARG A 99 1.94 8.57 20.85
CA ARG A 99 2.42 7.45 21.65
C ARG A 99 3.71 7.80 22.41
N ARG A 100 4.66 8.48 21.75
CA ARG A 100 5.90 8.94 22.38
C ARG A 100 5.62 9.88 23.55
N GLN A 101 4.75 10.87 23.34
CA GLN A 101 4.36 11.83 24.37
C GLN A 101 3.70 11.14 25.57
N ARG A 102 2.80 10.18 25.34
CA ARG A 102 2.17 9.39 26.40
C ARG A 102 3.19 8.55 27.18
N ALA A 103 4.11 7.87 26.49
CA ALA A 103 5.15 7.08 27.14
C ALA A 103 6.08 7.94 28.00
N ALA A 104 6.43 9.14 27.53
CA ALA A 104 7.22 10.10 28.30
C ALA A 104 6.48 10.61 29.54
N ALA A 105 5.19 10.92 29.42
CA ALA A 105 4.35 11.35 30.54
C ALA A 105 4.22 10.26 31.62
N VAL A 106 4.07 8.99 31.23
CA VAL A 106 4.03 7.86 32.17
C VAL A 106 5.37 7.68 32.90
N LYS A 107 6.50 7.87 32.21
CA LYS A 107 7.84 7.73 32.80
C LYS A 107 8.18 8.86 33.79
N ALA A 108 7.51 10.01 33.69
CA ALA A 108 7.74 11.16 34.55
C ALA A 108 6.91 11.14 35.85
N LEU A 109 5.99 10.18 35.99
CA LEU A 109 5.21 9.88 37.19
C LEU A 109 5.93 8.83 38.05
#